data_AF-A0A3N5NCX1-F1
#
_entry.id   AF-A0A3N5NCX1-F1
#
_cell.length_a   1.000
_cell.length_b   1.000
_cell.length_c   1.000
_cell.angle_alpha   90.00
_cell.angle_beta   90.00
_cell.angle_gamma   90.00
#
_symmetry.space_group_name_H-M   'P 1'
#
loop_
_entity.id
_entity.type
_entity.pdbx_description
1 polymer ?
#
loop_
_entity_poly.entity_id
_entity_poly.type
_entity_poly.pdbx_seq_one_letter_code
_entity_poly.pdbx_strand_id
1 'polypeptide(L)'
;MVEGVVRFLSYLVDIPSADPDERRRSRLLNLLLMSLTILTFLTLLVTILVSIADLQNWETNVTLLVASGAGLVGFALIYVINRRGSSWLASTLFLLLLTAIVAFTESDPQEVIDGRTLFLFAIPILVASVI
;
A
#
# COMPACT_ATOMS: atom_id res chain seq x y z
N MET A 1 -4.58 20.61 20.54
CA MET A 1 -4.99 19.66 19.47
C MET A 1 -3.79 18.98 18.80
N VAL A 2 -2.70 19.70 18.48
CA VAL A 2 -1.53 19.13 17.78
C VAL A 2 -0.85 17.98 18.56
N GLU A 3 -0.66 18.11 19.87
CA GLU A 3 -0.01 17.06 20.68
C GLU A 3 -0.76 15.72 20.71
N GLY A 4 -2.10 15.76 20.65
CA GLY A 4 -2.92 14.55 20.61
C GLY A 4 -2.77 13.80 19.29
N VAL A 5 -2.70 14.54 18.17
CA VAL A 5 -2.47 13.97 16.84
C VAL A 5 -1.09 13.34 16.76
N VAL A 6 -0.05 13.99 17.28
CA VAL A 6 1.31 13.45 17.28
C VAL A 6 1.40 12.15 18.10
N ARG A 7 0.77 12.10 19.27
CA ARG A 7 0.71 10.85 20.08
C ARG A 7 -0.04 9.72 19.39
N PHE A 8 -1.12 10.04 18.69
CA PHE A 8 -1.91 9.04 17.97
C PHE A 8 -1.12 8.47 16.78
N LEU A 9 -0.44 9.34 16.02
CA LEU A 9 0.43 8.92 14.93
C LEU A 9 1.62 8.10 15.44
N SER A 10 2.27 8.52 16.53
CA SER A 10 3.37 7.73 17.11
C SER A 10 2.87 6.36 17.56
N TYR A 11 1.68 6.26 18.15
CA TYR A 11 1.11 4.98 18.55
C TYR A 11 0.79 4.05 17.37
N LEU A 12 0.40 4.60 16.22
CA LEU A 12 0.13 3.81 15.02
C LEU A 12 1.39 3.32 14.32
N VAL A 13 2.47 4.13 14.35
CA VAL A 13 3.76 3.80 13.71
C VAL A 13 4.58 2.86 14.59
N ASP A 14 4.57 3.06 15.90
CA ASP A 14 5.56 2.46 16.80
C ASP A 14 5.22 1.00 17.15
N ILE A 15 6.21 0.11 16.99
CA ILE A 15 6.07 -1.33 17.25
C ILE A 15 7.05 -1.71 18.37
N PRO A 16 6.56 -2.31 19.47
CA PRO A 16 7.43 -2.84 20.50
C PRO A 16 8.11 -4.13 20.00
N SER A 17 9.43 -4.07 19.76
CA SER A 17 10.26 -5.25 19.50
C SER A 17 11.55 -5.17 20.33
N ALA A 18 12.05 -6.32 20.77
CA ALA A 18 13.26 -6.42 21.58
C ALA A 18 14.51 -5.98 20.80
N ASP A 19 14.54 -6.24 19.49
CA ASP A 19 15.65 -5.89 18.60
C ASP A 19 15.48 -4.45 18.04
N PRO A 20 16.47 -3.55 18.24
CA PRO A 20 16.43 -2.20 17.67
C PRO A 20 16.37 -2.15 16.14
N ASP A 21 16.96 -3.10 15.42
CA ASP A 21 16.96 -3.09 13.96
C ASP A 21 15.61 -3.55 13.39
N GLU A 22 15.03 -4.60 13.98
CA GLU A 22 13.68 -5.06 13.64
C GLU A 22 12.64 -3.95 13.90
N ARG A 23 12.80 -3.19 15.00
CA ARG A 23 11.95 -2.01 15.28
C ARG A 23 12.04 -0.96 14.17
N ARG A 24 13.24 -0.68 13.66
CA ARG A 24 13.43 0.32 12.60
C ARG A 24 12.73 -0.11 11.31
N ARG A 25 12.93 -1.36 10.88
CA ARG A 25 12.30 -1.92 9.66
C ARG A 25 10.78 -1.94 9.76
N SER A 26 10.26 -2.43 10.90
CA SER A 26 8.82 -2.50 11.15
C SER A 26 8.16 -1.12 11.14
N ARG A 27 8.82 -0.10 11.71
CA ARG A 27 8.34 1.29 11.69
C ARG A 27 8.29 1.87 10.28
N LEU A 28 9.33 1.63 9.46
CA LEU A 28 9.37 2.07 8.07
C LEU A 28 8.25 1.40 7.26
N LEU A 29 8.05 0.10 7.42
CA LEU A 29 6.95 -0.63 6.78
C LEU A 29 5.58 -0.07 7.20
N ASN A 30 5.37 0.22 8.49
CA ASN A 30 4.12 0.84 8.96
C ASN A 30 3.89 2.23 8.38
N LEU A 31 4.95 3.03 8.23
CA LEU A 31 4.84 4.36 7.62
C LEU A 31 4.45 4.25 6.14
N LEU A 32 5.04 3.30 5.41
CA LEU A 32 4.67 3.02 4.01
C LEU A 32 3.23 2.52 3.89
N LEU A 33 2.84 1.55 4.72
CA LEU A 33 1.47 1.03 4.75
C LEU A 33 0.45 2.11 5.07
N MET A 34 0.71 2.99 6.05
CA MET A 34 -0.20 4.10 6.35
C MET A 34 -0.30 5.08 5.19
N SER A 35 0.82 5.45 4.58
CA SER A 35 0.84 6.38 3.45
C SER A 35 0.03 5.82 2.28
N LEU A 36 0.25 4.55 1.93
CA LEU A 36 -0.50 3.87 0.87
C LEU A 36 -1.98 3.70 1.23
N THR A 37 -2.29 3.34 2.47
CA THR A 37 -3.69 3.22 2.93
C THR A 37 -4.44 4.55 2.78
N ILE A 38 -3.81 5.67 3.16
CA ILE A 38 -4.40 7.02 3.01
C ILE A 38 -4.61 7.34 1.52
N LEU A 39 -3.60 7.12 0.68
CA LEU A 39 -3.71 7.38 -0.76
C LEU A 39 -4.80 6.53 -1.41
N THR A 40 -4.84 5.23 -1.14
CA THR A 40 -5.87 4.33 -1.69
C THR A 40 -7.25 4.67 -1.16
N PHE A 41 -7.37 5.10 0.09
CA PHE A 41 -8.63 5.57 0.64
C PHE A 41 -9.13 6.85 -0.07
N LEU A 42 -8.24 7.80 -0.35
CA LEU A 42 -8.57 8.99 -1.12
C LEU A 42 -8.99 8.63 -2.55
N THR A 43 -8.28 7.71 -3.21
CA THR A 43 -8.66 7.21 -4.55
C THR A 43 -10.06 6.59 -4.51
N LEU A 44 -10.35 5.74 -3.53
CA LEU A 44 -11.66 5.12 -3.37
C LEU A 44 -12.76 6.18 -3.17
N LEU A 45 -12.51 7.22 -2.38
CA LEU A 45 -13.45 8.31 -2.17
C LEU A 45 -13.71 9.07 -3.47
N VAL A 46 -12.67 9.39 -4.23
CA VAL A 46 -12.80 10.04 -5.55
C VAL A 46 -13.59 9.15 -6.52
N THR A 47 -13.29 7.85 -6.59
CA THR A 47 -14.02 6.91 -7.45
C THR A 47 -15.50 6.84 -7.08
N ILE A 48 -15.85 6.87 -5.79
CA ILE A 48 -17.25 6.93 -5.36
C ILE A 48 -17.92 8.21 -5.85
N LEU A 49 -17.28 9.37 -5.68
CA LEU A 49 -17.83 10.65 -6.12
C LEU A 49 -18.03 10.70 -7.65
N VAL A 50 -17.05 10.22 -8.41
CA VAL A 50 -17.11 10.12 -9.89
C VAL A 50 -18.23 9.18 -10.32
N SER A 51 -18.42 8.06 -9.62
CA SER A 51 -19.48 7.09 -9.88
C SER A 51 -20.87 7.68 -9.63
N ILE A 52 -21.05 8.44 -8.54
CA ILE A 52 -22.32 9.11 -8.23
C ILE A 52 -22.64 10.21 -9.26
N ALA A 53 -21.61 10.90 -9.75
CA ALA A 53 -21.76 11.97 -10.73
C ALA A 53 -21.89 11.47 -12.18
N ASP A 54 -21.83 10.15 -12.41
CA ASP A 54 -21.91 9.50 -13.73
C ASP A 54 -20.90 10.07 -14.75
N LEU A 55 -19.71 10.44 -14.28
CA LEU A 55 -18.69 11.11 -15.10
C LEU A 55 -17.78 10.12 -15.85
N GLN A 56 -17.91 8.83 -15.60
CA GLN A 56 -17.00 7.80 -16.09
C GLN A 56 -17.75 6.48 -16.32
N ASN A 57 -17.26 5.69 -17.28
CA ASN A 57 -17.81 4.39 -17.63
C ASN A 57 -17.98 3.48 -16.40
N TRP A 58 -19.15 2.86 -16.30
CA TRP A 58 -19.50 1.92 -15.23
C TRP A 58 -18.45 0.83 -15.03
N GLU A 59 -17.97 0.21 -16.11
CA GLU A 59 -16.98 -0.87 -16.06
C GLU A 59 -15.66 -0.43 -15.42
N THR A 60 -15.19 0.77 -15.77
CA THR A 60 -13.98 1.33 -15.18
C THR A 60 -14.19 1.69 -13.71
N ASN A 61 -15.37 2.24 -13.36
CA ASN A 61 -15.69 2.57 -11.96
C ASN A 61 -15.73 1.33 -11.08
N VAL A 62 -16.39 0.25 -11.54
CA VAL A 62 -16.44 -1.03 -10.81
C VAL A 62 -15.05 -1.60 -10.63
N THR A 63 -14.22 -1.60 -11.68
CA THR A 63 -12.84 -2.09 -11.61
C THR A 63 -12.02 -1.31 -10.58
N LEU A 64 -12.08 0.03 -10.60
CA LEU A 64 -11.37 0.89 -9.66
C LEU A 64 -11.86 0.72 -8.21
N LEU A 65 -13.17 0.54 -8.01
CA LEU A 65 -13.78 0.26 -6.70
C LEU A 65 -13.29 -1.07 -6.13
N VAL A 66 -13.33 -2.14 -6.93
CA VAL A 66 -12.88 -3.47 -6.51
C VAL A 66 -11.38 -3.48 -6.24
N ALA A 67 -10.57 -2.88 -7.13
CA ALA A 67 -9.13 -2.81 -6.96
C ALA A 67 -8.72 -1.99 -5.72
N SER A 68 -9.34 -0.82 -5.52
CA SER A 68 -9.06 0.02 -4.34
C SER A 68 -9.52 -0.65 -3.05
N GLY A 69 -10.69 -1.31 -3.07
CA GLY A 69 -11.20 -2.08 -1.94
C GLY A 69 -10.29 -3.26 -1.57
N ALA A 70 -9.87 -4.05 -2.56
CA ALA A 70 -8.93 -5.15 -2.37
C ALA A 70 -7.57 -4.66 -1.85
N GLY A 71 -7.07 -3.54 -2.39
CA GLY A 71 -5.83 -2.90 -1.94
C GLY A 71 -5.91 -2.47 -0.47
N LEU A 72 -6.99 -1.81 -0.05
CA LEU A 72 -7.20 -1.41 1.35
C LEU A 72 -7.24 -2.61 2.29
N VAL A 73 -7.97 -3.67 1.92
CA VAL A 73 -8.01 -4.91 2.71
C VAL A 73 -6.60 -5.52 2.81
N GLY A 74 -5.87 -5.57 1.70
CA GLY A 74 -4.48 -6.06 1.67
C GLY A 74 -3.57 -5.28 2.61
N PHE A 75 -3.56 -3.94 2.51
CA PHE A 75 -2.73 -3.08 3.37
C PHE A 75 -3.13 -3.19 4.85
N ALA A 76 -4.43 -3.26 5.15
CA ALA A 76 -4.91 -3.43 6.52
C ALA A 76 -4.48 -4.77 7.12
N LEU A 77 -4.58 -5.86 6.35
CA LEU A 77 -4.12 -7.18 6.79
C LEU A 77 -2.62 -7.19 7.06
N ILE A 78 -1.82 -6.64 6.15
CA ILE A 78 -0.36 -6.56 6.32
C ILE A 78 -0.01 -5.69 7.53
N TYR A 79 -0.70 -4.57 7.75
CA TYR A 79 -0.51 -3.73 8.92
C TYR A 79 -0.77 -4.51 10.22
N VAL A 80 -1.86 -5.29 10.28
CA VAL A 80 -2.16 -6.12 11.44
C VAL A 80 -1.09 -7.19 11.67
N ILE A 81 -0.59 -7.83 10.59
CA ILE A 81 0.49 -8.80 10.66
C ILE A 81 1.78 -8.15 11.18
N ASN A 82 2.16 -6.99 10.65
CA ASN A 82 3.35 -6.26 11.08
C ASN A 82 3.26 -5.84 12.55
N ARG A 83 2.07 -5.46 13.00
CA ARG A 83 1.84 -4.99 14.36
C ARG A 83 1.83 -6.10 15.41
N ARG A 84 1.38 -7.31 15.06
CA ARG A 84 1.18 -8.42 16.01
C ARG A 84 2.16 -9.58 15.86
N GLY A 85 2.92 -9.62 14.78
CA GLY A 85 3.70 -10.78 14.39
C GLY A 85 5.10 -10.45 13.87
N SER A 86 5.55 -11.22 12.89
CA SER A 86 6.88 -11.13 12.30
C SER A 86 6.95 -10.01 11.25
N SER A 87 7.88 -9.06 11.42
CA SER A 87 8.10 -8.00 10.43
C SER A 87 8.54 -8.58 9.09
N TRP A 88 9.35 -9.64 9.09
CA TRP A 88 9.81 -10.29 7.87
C TRP A 88 8.66 -10.81 6.99
N LEU A 89 7.66 -11.44 7.61
CA LEU A 89 6.48 -11.91 6.89
C LEU A 89 5.69 -10.72 6.32
N ALA A 90 5.49 -9.66 7.12
CA ALA A 90 4.77 -8.47 6.68
C ALA A 90 5.49 -7.76 5.51
N SER A 91 6.81 -7.60 5.59
CA SER A 91 7.63 -7.01 4.51
C SER A 91 7.54 -7.83 3.23
N THR A 92 7.61 -9.15 3.34
CA THR A 92 7.49 -10.05 2.17
C THR A 92 6.11 -9.96 1.54
N LEU A 93 5.04 -10.01 2.35
CA LEU A 93 3.66 -9.87 1.85
C LEU A 93 3.42 -8.50 1.22
N PHE A 94 4.00 -7.44 1.78
CA PHE A 94 3.94 -6.10 1.22
C PHE A 94 4.59 -6.01 -0.16
N LEU A 95 5.81 -6.54 -0.30
CA LEU A 95 6.51 -6.55 -1.58
C LEU A 95 5.78 -7.39 -2.62
N LEU A 96 5.24 -8.55 -2.24
CA LEU A 96 4.44 -9.39 -3.12
C LEU A 96 3.16 -8.66 -3.56
N LEU A 97 2.47 -7.99 -2.64
CA LEU A 97 1.27 -7.22 -2.95
C LEU A 97 1.57 -6.07 -3.92
N LEU A 98 2.62 -5.29 -3.66
CA LEU A 98 3.03 -4.21 -4.57
C LEU A 98 3.41 -4.73 -5.95
N THR A 99 4.18 -5.83 -6.00
CA THR A 99 4.58 -6.46 -7.26
C THR A 99 3.36 -6.94 -8.04
N ALA A 100 2.39 -7.57 -7.36
CA ALA A 100 1.14 -8.00 -7.96
C ALA A 100 0.33 -6.81 -8.49
N ILE A 101 0.21 -5.72 -7.72
CA ILE A 101 -0.50 -4.51 -8.16
C ILE A 101 0.11 -3.97 -9.46
N VAL A 102 1.44 -3.84 -9.54
CA VAL A 102 2.10 -3.37 -10.76
C VAL A 102 1.88 -4.34 -11.92
N ALA A 103 2.02 -5.65 -11.67
CA ALA A 103 1.83 -6.68 -12.69
C ALA A 103 0.40 -6.72 -13.26
N PHE A 104 -0.62 -6.44 -12.44
CA PHE A 104 -2.03 -6.41 -12.88
C PHE A 104 -2.51 -5.04 -13.37
N THR A 105 -1.70 -3.99 -13.21
CA THR A 105 -2.03 -2.66 -13.76
C THR A 105 -1.79 -2.62 -15.26
N GLU A 106 -0.82 -3.41 -15.75
CA GLU A 106 -0.49 -3.45 -17.17
C GLU A 106 -1.41 -4.39 -17.95
N SER A 107 -2.02 -3.86 -19.00
CA SER A 107 -2.93 -4.64 -19.86
C SER A 107 -2.21 -5.26 -21.04
N ASP A 108 -1.13 -4.62 -21.52
CA ASP A 108 -0.35 -5.09 -22.65
C ASP A 108 1.06 -5.56 -22.20
N PRO A 109 1.34 -6.88 -22.25
CA PRO A 109 2.65 -7.42 -21.91
C PRO A 109 3.82 -6.80 -22.71
N GLN A 110 3.57 -6.28 -23.92
CA GLN A 110 4.61 -5.64 -24.73
C GLN A 110 5.18 -4.40 -24.06
N GLU A 111 4.37 -3.67 -23.29
CA GLU A 111 4.80 -2.44 -22.62
C GLU A 111 5.77 -2.69 -21.46
N VAL A 112 5.74 -3.90 -20.90
CA VAL A 112 6.75 -4.37 -19.94
C VAL A 112 8.08 -4.66 -20.63
N ILE A 113 8.03 -5.32 -21.80
CA ILE A 113 9.21 -5.69 -22.60
C ILE A 113 9.89 -4.44 -23.17
N ASP A 114 9.09 -3.48 -23.63
CA ASP A 114 9.54 -2.20 -24.17
C ASP A 114 10.08 -1.25 -23.08
N GLY A 115 10.05 -1.68 -21.81
CA GLY A 115 10.66 -0.98 -20.69
C GLY A 115 9.80 0.13 -20.10
N ARG A 116 8.63 0.43 -20.69
CA ARG A 116 7.72 1.48 -20.21
C ARG A 116 7.19 1.16 -18.82
N THR A 117 6.83 -0.08 -18.54
CA THR A 117 6.27 -0.43 -17.24
C THR A 117 7.33 -0.98 -16.28
N LEU A 118 8.55 -1.22 -16.78
CA LEU A 118 9.69 -1.71 -16.00
C LEU A 118 10.10 -0.73 -14.89
N PHE A 119 9.95 0.59 -15.09
CA PHE A 119 10.28 1.58 -14.06
C PHE A 119 9.34 1.51 -12.85
N LEU A 120 8.09 1.06 -13.02
CA LEU A 120 7.15 0.92 -11.91
C LEU A 120 7.56 -0.21 -10.95
N PHE A 121 8.27 -1.23 -11.44
CA PHE A 121 8.87 -2.27 -10.60
C PHE A 121 10.09 -1.79 -9.80
N ALA A 122 10.71 -0.67 -10.18
CA ALA A 122 11.79 -0.09 -9.40
C ALA A 122 11.33 0.36 -8.01
N ILE A 123 10.06 0.76 -7.85
CA ILE A 123 9.51 1.19 -6.56
C ILE A 123 9.53 0.03 -5.54
N PRO A 124 8.91 -1.15 -5.80
CA PRO A 124 9.04 -2.31 -4.93
C PRO A 124 10.49 -2.71 -4.63
N ILE A 125 11.38 -2.65 -5.63
CA ILE A 125 12.79 -3.02 -5.47
C ILE A 125 13.51 -2.06 -4.51
N LEU A 126 13.33 -0.75 -4.69
CA LEU A 126 13.91 0.25 -3.81
C LEU A 126 13.38 0.10 -2.39
N VAL A 127 12.08 -0.15 -2.24
CA VAL A 127 11.49 -0.39 -0.92
C VAL A 127 12.10 -1.64 -0.28
N ALA A 128 12.22 -2.74 -1.02
CA ALA A 128 12.82 -3.99 -0.56
C ALA A 128 14.28 -3.83 -0.10
N SER A 129 15.02 -2.85 -0.63
CA SER A 129 16.39 -2.59 -0.20
C SER A 129 16.49 -1.98 1.21
N VAL A 130 15.39 -1.41 1.72
CA VAL A 130 15.34 -0.64 2.97
C VAL A 130 14.63 -1.39 4.10
N ILE A 131 13.61 -2.20 3.78
CA ILE A 131 12.79 -2.96 4.75
C ILE A 131 13.29 -4.39 4.97
#